data_AF-A0AAU3BW04-F1
#
_entry.id   AF-A0AAU3BW04-F1
#
_cell.length_a   1.000
_cell.length_b   1.000
_cell.length_c   1.000
_cell.angle_alpha   90.00
_cell.angle_beta   90.00
_cell.angle_gamma   90.00
#
_symmetry.space_group_name_H-M   'P 1'
#
loop_
_entity.id
_entity.type
_entity.pdbx_description
1 polymer ?
#
loop_
_entity_poly.entity_id
_entity_poly.type
_entity_poly.pdbx_seq_one_letter_code
_entity_poly.pdbx_strand_id
1 'polypeptide(L)'
;MTRDDLDSLFASPAALLAADPETLRGLPATGGGAGREAYAQAVTILDGAEVPRAEFASWLHFGAKVLGHDAYADLVAEAEPGMPWRTVWAWWRPVGAYRARPNLSGDASVEVHEAPDGRLLLKLWSQLTRERWLDPATGERVPAPADGEFAERPYDALGEPVLFDPDDDHGLHQPDTWEEPTPLGGDRVMLFESRGVVVLERNGTAAEGPTGAEAVSWGAGGPWFTGPTAAEAPLDAARLEEAFDTDGMVLLTQDQLPAALTHAPTRELAVTAGLPTWFAAGVATFTLAWSDGKAHGLEPDQNGLLHLGTFELAYADTGRVLVHPQTGAVSMVRNDQGPFPLARDTETFVRLLETVYRFMGACWNPYPGEASERDFLSEAAALEPLSVNEETPAQDVWGHLFAAIVELSPWGY
;
A
#
# COMPACT_ATOMS: atom_id res chain seq x y z
N MET A 1 4.36 -16.26 -31.11
CA MET A 1 4.85 -17.17 -30.05
C MET A 1 3.70 -17.98 -29.50
N THR A 2 3.93 -19.24 -29.14
CA THR A 2 2.98 -20.03 -28.36
C THR A 2 2.98 -19.58 -26.90
N ARG A 3 2.03 -20.05 -26.08
CA ARG A 3 2.01 -19.78 -24.64
C ARG A 3 3.26 -20.34 -23.94
N ASP A 4 3.68 -21.53 -24.31
CA ASP A 4 4.86 -22.20 -23.73
C ASP A 4 6.16 -21.45 -24.08
N ASP A 5 6.24 -20.86 -25.28
CA ASP A 5 7.38 -20.01 -25.67
C ASP A 5 7.43 -18.72 -24.82
N LEU A 6 6.27 -18.13 -24.52
CA LEU A 6 6.16 -16.95 -23.66
C LEU A 6 6.54 -17.29 -22.20
N ASP A 7 6.03 -18.39 -21.67
CA ASP A 7 6.35 -18.83 -20.31
C ASP A 7 7.85 -19.11 -20.17
N SER A 8 8.47 -19.72 -21.19
CA SER A 8 9.92 -19.97 -21.21
C SER A 8 10.74 -18.68 -21.32
N LEU A 9 10.27 -17.70 -22.11
CA LEU A 9 10.92 -16.39 -22.24
C LEU A 9 10.95 -15.66 -20.90
N PHE A 10 9.80 -15.53 -20.23
CA PHE A 10 9.69 -14.81 -18.96
C PHE A 10 10.26 -15.59 -17.77
N ALA A 11 10.46 -16.90 -17.87
CA ALA A 11 11.17 -17.66 -16.84
C ALA A 11 12.69 -17.41 -16.85
N SER A 12 13.25 -16.83 -17.92
CA SER A 12 14.69 -16.62 -18.08
C SER A 12 15.01 -15.13 -18.26
N PRO A 13 15.50 -14.44 -17.20
CA PRO A 13 15.93 -13.04 -17.31
C PRO A 13 16.93 -12.80 -18.42
N ALA A 14 17.88 -13.72 -18.64
CA ALA A 14 18.85 -13.60 -19.73
C ALA A 14 18.19 -13.65 -21.11
N ALA A 15 17.18 -14.51 -21.31
CA ALA A 15 16.44 -14.56 -22.57
C ALA A 15 15.56 -13.31 -22.75
N LEU A 16 14.91 -12.84 -21.69
CA LEU A 16 14.09 -11.63 -21.70
C LEU A 16 14.91 -10.38 -22.04
N LEU A 17 16.07 -10.19 -21.40
CA LEU A 17 16.95 -9.05 -21.63
C LEU A 17 17.64 -9.08 -23.00
N ALA A 18 17.78 -10.27 -23.60
CA ALA A 18 18.31 -10.44 -24.96
C ALA A 18 17.24 -10.35 -26.05
N ALA A 19 15.96 -10.39 -25.68
CA ALA A 19 14.87 -10.28 -26.63
C ALA A 19 14.76 -8.86 -27.20
N ASP A 20 14.27 -8.79 -28.43
CA ASP A 20 14.03 -7.51 -29.10
C ASP A 20 12.88 -6.76 -28.41
N PRO A 21 13.12 -5.53 -27.90
CA PRO A 21 12.10 -4.73 -27.24
C PRO A 21 10.83 -4.54 -28.08
N GLU A 22 10.96 -4.34 -29.40
CA GLU A 22 9.80 -4.21 -30.31
C GLU A 22 8.90 -5.45 -30.25
N THR A 23 9.52 -6.62 -30.21
CA THR A 23 8.83 -7.90 -30.09
C THR A 23 8.14 -8.03 -28.73
N LEU A 24 8.75 -7.54 -27.65
CA LEU A 24 8.19 -7.59 -26.30
C LEU A 24 6.98 -6.67 -26.11
N ARG A 25 6.96 -5.48 -26.74
CA ARG A 25 5.85 -4.51 -26.62
C ARG A 25 4.49 -5.07 -27.06
N GLY A 26 4.50 -5.98 -28.03
CA GLY A 26 3.28 -6.62 -28.55
C GLY A 26 2.79 -7.80 -27.71
N LEU A 27 3.53 -8.22 -26.67
CA LEU A 27 3.18 -9.39 -25.89
C LEU A 27 2.21 -9.03 -24.77
N PRO A 28 1.16 -9.84 -24.54
CA PRO A 28 0.32 -9.64 -23.39
C PRO A 28 1.14 -9.88 -22.12
N ALA A 29 1.19 -8.87 -21.24
CA ALA A 29 1.69 -9.04 -19.89
C ALA A 29 0.82 -10.03 -19.07
N THR A 30 -0.32 -10.47 -19.61
CA THR A 30 -1.27 -11.34 -18.93
C THR A 30 -0.82 -12.81 -18.93
N GLY A 31 -0.81 -13.46 -17.76
CA GLY A 31 -0.55 -14.92 -17.70
C GLY A 31 -0.10 -15.55 -16.38
N GLY A 32 0.31 -14.77 -15.38
CA GLY A 32 0.81 -15.25 -14.09
C GLY A 32 2.32 -15.49 -14.12
N GLY A 33 3.01 -15.32 -12.98
CA GLY A 33 4.39 -15.78 -12.79
C GLY A 33 5.43 -14.67 -12.67
N ALA A 34 6.44 -14.92 -11.84
CA ALA A 34 7.42 -13.94 -11.36
C ALA A 34 8.00 -13.03 -12.45
N GLY A 35 8.44 -13.58 -13.58
CA GLY A 35 9.09 -12.78 -14.62
C GLY A 35 8.15 -11.92 -15.45
N ARG A 36 6.92 -12.37 -15.71
CA ARG A 36 5.88 -11.52 -16.31
C ARG A 36 5.49 -10.40 -15.34
N GLU A 37 5.44 -10.71 -14.04
CA GLU A 37 4.99 -9.77 -13.01
C GLU A 37 6.02 -8.67 -12.84
N ALA A 38 7.29 -9.05 -12.68
CA ALA A 38 8.41 -8.13 -12.64
C ALA A 38 8.52 -7.28 -13.91
N TYR A 39 8.33 -7.88 -15.09
CA TYR A 39 8.35 -7.15 -16.36
C TYR A 39 7.23 -6.10 -16.42
N ALA A 40 6.00 -6.47 -16.03
CA ALA A 40 4.86 -5.56 -15.99
C ALA A 40 5.11 -4.38 -15.04
N GLN A 41 5.67 -4.63 -13.85
CA GLN A 41 6.07 -3.55 -12.93
C GLN A 41 7.06 -2.59 -13.60
N ALA A 42 8.13 -3.13 -14.20
CA ALA A 42 9.19 -2.33 -14.81
C ALA A 42 8.68 -1.45 -15.95
N VAL A 43 7.92 -2.00 -16.91
CA VAL A 43 7.43 -1.23 -18.06
C VAL A 43 6.33 -0.23 -17.71
N THR A 44 5.57 -0.47 -16.64
CA THR A 44 4.59 0.53 -16.16
C THR A 44 5.28 1.68 -15.42
N ILE A 45 6.32 1.40 -14.63
CA ILE A 45 7.09 2.45 -13.94
C ILE A 45 7.84 3.34 -14.94
N LEU A 46 8.44 2.72 -15.96
CA LEU A 46 9.16 3.44 -17.02
C LEU A 46 8.24 4.22 -17.95
N ASP A 47 6.96 3.85 -18.05
CA ASP A 47 5.95 4.49 -18.91
C ASP A 47 6.43 4.82 -20.33
N GLY A 48 7.13 3.86 -20.94
CA GLY A 48 7.68 4.01 -22.29
C GLY A 48 9.00 4.77 -22.40
N ALA A 49 9.60 5.22 -21.29
CA ALA A 49 10.93 5.81 -21.26
C ALA A 49 11.97 4.90 -21.93
N GLU A 50 12.90 5.54 -22.64
CA GLU A 50 14.00 4.85 -23.30
C GLU A 50 15.14 4.66 -22.32
N VAL A 51 15.44 3.41 -21.99
CA VAL A 51 16.53 3.06 -21.06
C VAL A 51 17.42 1.97 -21.64
N PRO A 52 18.72 1.96 -21.34
CA PRO A 52 19.62 0.88 -21.73
C PRO A 52 19.22 -0.45 -21.07
N ARG A 53 19.62 -1.57 -21.68
CA ARG A 53 19.36 -2.93 -21.15
C ARG A 53 19.80 -3.12 -19.69
N ALA A 54 20.96 -2.55 -19.32
CA ALA A 54 21.49 -2.66 -17.96
C ALA A 54 20.60 -1.96 -16.93
N GLU A 55 20.06 -0.80 -17.29
CA GLU A 55 19.12 -0.07 -16.43
C GLU A 55 17.75 -0.73 -16.40
N PHE A 56 17.26 -1.23 -17.55
CA PHE A 56 16.02 -2.02 -17.58
C PHE A 56 16.10 -3.25 -16.67
N ALA A 57 17.27 -3.90 -16.59
CA ALA A 57 17.50 -4.99 -15.65
C ALA A 57 17.40 -4.54 -14.18
N SER A 58 17.84 -3.33 -13.83
CA SER A 58 17.62 -2.76 -12.49
C SER A 58 16.13 -2.58 -12.18
N TRP A 59 15.34 -2.07 -13.14
CA TRP A 59 13.89 -1.93 -12.98
C TRP A 59 13.18 -3.27 -12.89
N LEU A 60 13.62 -4.27 -13.65
CA LEU A 60 13.14 -5.65 -13.56
C LEU A 60 13.46 -6.27 -12.18
N HIS A 61 14.68 -6.04 -11.68
CA HIS A 61 15.09 -6.46 -10.35
C HIS A 61 14.26 -5.78 -9.26
N PHE A 62 14.03 -4.47 -9.37
CA PHE A 62 13.14 -3.72 -8.48
C PHE A 62 11.73 -4.30 -8.48
N GLY A 63 11.12 -4.49 -9.65
CA GLY A 63 9.78 -5.07 -9.79
C GLY A 63 9.68 -6.45 -9.13
N ALA A 64 10.70 -7.30 -9.31
CA ALA A 64 10.75 -8.61 -8.66
C ALA A 64 10.82 -8.50 -7.13
N LYS A 65 11.65 -7.61 -6.59
CA LYS A 65 11.79 -7.38 -5.14
C LYS A 65 10.52 -6.80 -4.52
N VAL A 66 9.87 -5.85 -5.18
CA VAL A 66 8.58 -5.27 -4.76
C VAL A 66 7.50 -6.34 -4.63
N LEU A 67 7.52 -7.35 -5.50
CA LEU A 67 6.55 -8.45 -5.51
C LEU A 67 6.96 -9.63 -4.61
N GLY A 68 8.14 -9.59 -3.97
CA GLY A 68 8.66 -10.68 -3.15
C GLY A 68 9.22 -11.87 -3.95
N HIS A 69 9.52 -11.70 -5.24
CA HIS A 69 10.12 -12.72 -6.10
C HIS A 69 11.66 -12.72 -5.98
N ASP A 70 12.18 -12.90 -4.78
CA ASP A 70 13.63 -12.81 -4.50
C ASP A 70 14.46 -13.75 -5.39
N ALA A 71 14.01 -14.99 -5.58
CA ALA A 71 14.70 -15.95 -6.44
C ALA A 71 14.76 -15.50 -7.92
N TYR A 72 13.74 -14.77 -8.40
CA TYR A 72 13.77 -14.21 -9.75
C TYR A 72 14.67 -12.98 -9.81
N ALA A 73 14.67 -12.13 -8.77
CA ALA A 73 15.58 -11.00 -8.66
C ALA A 73 17.07 -11.45 -8.70
N ASP A 74 17.41 -12.53 -8.00
CA ASP A 74 18.76 -13.13 -8.05
C ASP A 74 19.13 -13.54 -9.48
N LEU A 75 18.22 -14.19 -10.21
CA LEU A 75 18.44 -14.57 -11.61
C LEU A 75 18.62 -13.34 -12.53
N VAL A 76 17.92 -12.23 -12.26
CA VAL A 76 18.13 -10.96 -12.98
C VAL A 76 19.53 -10.42 -12.70
N ALA A 77 19.97 -10.44 -11.45
CA ALA A 77 21.29 -9.98 -11.05
C ALA A 77 22.44 -10.83 -11.61
N GLU A 78 22.22 -12.13 -11.77
CA GLU A 78 23.15 -13.04 -12.47
C GLU A 78 23.17 -12.78 -13.98
N ALA A 79 22.00 -12.53 -14.59
CA ALA A 79 21.87 -12.29 -16.03
C ALA A 79 22.46 -10.94 -16.46
N GLU A 80 22.42 -9.93 -15.59
CA GLU A 80 22.98 -8.61 -15.85
C GLU A 80 23.83 -8.08 -14.68
N PRO A 81 25.11 -8.51 -14.57
CA PRO A 81 26.00 -8.01 -13.53
C PRO A 81 26.30 -6.50 -13.64
N GLY A 82 26.09 -5.90 -14.83
CA GLY A 82 26.33 -4.49 -15.13
C GLY A 82 25.19 -3.55 -14.76
N MET A 83 24.14 -4.02 -14.07
CA MET A 83 23.08 -3.15 -13.54
C MET A 83 23.68 -1.95 -12.79
N PRO A 84 23.22 -0.70 -13.04
CA PRO A 84 23.73 0.49 -12.36
C PRO A 84 23.44 0.52 -10.86
N TRP A 85 22.40 -0.18 -10.43
CA TRP A 85 21.98 -0.28 -9.04
C TRP A 85 21.19 -1.56 -8.80
N ARG A 86 21.12 -1.99 -7.55
CA ARG A 86 20.35 -3.16 -7.10
C ARG A 86 19.41 -2.76 -5.99
N THR A 87 18.25 -3.40 -5.93
CA THR A 87 17.31 -3.21 -4.83
C THR A 87 17.69 -4.11 -3.66
N VAL A 88 18.11 -3.54 -2.53
CA VAL A 88 18.39 -4.30 -1.31
C VAL A 88 17.07 -4.85 -0.76
N TRP A 89 16.11 -3.96 -0.57
CA TRP A 89 14.74 -4.26 -0.19
C TRP A 89 13.82 -3.12 -0.62
N ALA A 90 12.53 -3.41 -0.80
CA ALA A 90 11.53 -2.42 -1.17
C ALA A 90 10.22 -2.66 -0.41
N TRP A 91 9.78 -1.65 0.31
CA TRP A 91 8.45 -1.54 0.90
C TRP A 91 7.64 -0.59 0.04
N TRP A 92 7.29 -1.06 -1.16
CA TRP A 92 6.76 -0.25 -2.25
C TRP A 92 5.43 -0.82 -2.75
N ARG A 93 4.48 0.05 -3.08
CA ARG A 93 3.19 -0.34 -3.66
C ARG A 93 3.40 -0.98 -5.03
N PRO A 94 3.04 -2.26 -5.23
CA PRO A 94 3.07 -2.85 -6.56
C PRO A 94 2.02 -2.21 -7.46
N VAL A 95 2.35 -2.03 -8.73
CA VAL A 95 1.45 -1.60 -9.80
C VAL A 95 0.24 -2.54 -9.85
N GLY A 96 -0.96 -1.99 -9.79
CA GLY A 96 -2.25 -2.69 -9.85
C GLY A 96 -2.67 -3.40 -8.57
N ALA A 97 -1.81 -3.47 -7.54
CA ALA A 97 -2.18 -4.09 -6.26
C ALA A 97 -3.04 -3.14 -5.40
N TYR A 98 -3.02 -1.84 -5.71
CA TYR A 98 -3.72 -0.78 -4.97
C TYR A 98 -3.46 -0.81 -3.46
N ARG A 99 -2.29 -1.31 -3.01
CA ARG A 99 -1.95 -1.43 -1.59
C ARG A 99 -0.49 -1.06 -1.35
N ALA A 100 -0.25 -0.02 -0.56
CA ALA A 100 1.09 0.33 -0.07
C ALA A 100 1.35 -0.32 1.29
N ARG A 101 2.61 -0.70 1.58
CA ARG A 101 3.02 -1.19 2.90
C ARG A 101 4.32 -0.51 3.33
N PRO A 102 4.30 0.38 4.34
CA PRO A 102 3.12 1.02 4.96
C PRO A 102 2.31 1.86 3.99
N ASN A 103 1.12 2.25 4.44
CA ASN A 103 0.40 3.34 3.81
C ASN A 103 1.08 4.68 4.17
N LEU A 104 1.86 5.20 3.23
CA LEU A 104 2.57 6.48 3.32
C LEU A 104 1.81 7.61 2.62
N SER A 105 0.53 7.37 2.33
CA SER A 105 -0.35 8.37 1.76
C SER A 105 -0.64 9.49 2.77
N GLY A 106 -0.76 10.73 2.30
CA GLY A 106 -0.95 11.88 3.18
C GLY A 106 0.37 12.55 3.53
N ASP A 107 0.44 13.09 4.73
CA ASP A 107 1.68 13.58 5.32
C ASP A 107 2.49 12.40 5.87
N ALA A 108 3.72 12.25 5.39
CA ALA A 108 4.61 11.15 5.75
C ALA A 108 6.08 11.58 5.63
N SER A 109 6.94 11.00 6.46
CA SER A 109 8.37 11.26 6.46
C SER A 109 9.18 10.00 6.77
N VAL A 110 10.41 9.96 6.24
CA VAL A 110 11.43 8.98 6.65
C VAL A 110 12.68 9.73 7.06
N GLU A 111 13.09 9.53 8.30
CA GLU A 111 14.28 10.13 8.86
C GLU A 111 15.36 9.07 9.03
N VAL A 112 16.61 9.43 8.74
CA VAL A 112 17.75 8.56 9.05
C VAL A 112 18.29 8.92 10.42
N HIS A 113 18.38 7.93 11.29
CA HIS A 113 18.87 8.05 12.65
C HIS A 113 20.17 7.27 12.79
N GLU A 114 21.18 7.88 13.43
CA GLU A 114 22.52 7.34 13.58
C GLU A 114 22.90 7.22 15.06
N ALA A 115 23.45 6.06 15.44
CA ALA A 115 24.03 5.83 16.75
C ALA A 115 25.50 6.27 16.79
N PRO A 116 26.09 6.52 17.98
CA PRO A 116 27.51 6.92 18.09
C PRO A 116 28.52 5.91 17.53
N ASP A 117 28.11 4.65 17.32
CA ASP A 117 28.92 3.59 16.71
C ASP A 117 28.75 3.50 15.18
N GLY A 118 27.98 4.40 14.57
CA GLY A 118 27.71 4.47 13.13
C GLY A 118 26.61 3.56 12.64
N ARG A 119 25.89 2.85 13.53
CA ARG A 119 24.70 2.08 13.12
C ARG A 119 23.58 3.04 12.71
N LEU A 120 22.86 2.68 11.66
CA LEU A 120 21.74 3.44 11.12
C LEU A 120 20.40 2.74 11.38
N LEU A 121 19.37 3.54 11.62
CA LEU A 121 17.97 3.12 11.60
C LEU A 121 17.15 4.11 10.77
N LEU A 122 16.10 3.63 10.13
CA LEU A 122 15.12 4.48 9.45
C LEU A 122 13.91 4.64 10.35
N LYS A 123 13.59 5.88 10.71
CA LYS A 123 12.36 6.21 11.41
C LYS A 123 11.32 6.63 10.37
N LEU A 124 10.25 5.87 10.29
CA LEU A 124 9.18 6.05 9.33
C LEU A 124 7.92 6.52 10.07
N TRP A 125 7.32 7.59 9.59
CA TRP A 125 6.10 8.15 10.16
C TRP A 125 5.12 8.54 9.06
N SER A 126 3.81 8.38 9.30
CA SER A 126 2.78 9.04 8.52
C SER A 126 1.62 9.46 9.41
N GLN A 127 0.79 10.40 8.94
CA GLN A 127 -0.41 10.81 9.66
C GLN A 127 -1.37 9.63 9.91
N LEU A 128 -1.33 8.61 9.06
CA LEU A 128 -2.23 7.46 9.07
C LEU A 128 -1.64 6.23 9.74
N THR A 129 -0.33 6.18 9.95
CA THR A 129 0.36 5.03 10.53
C THR A 129 1.18 5.46 11.74
N ARG A 130 1.29 4.57 12.74
CA ARG A 130 2.19 4.85 13.86
C ARG A 130 3.63 4.85 13.38
N GLU A 131 4.47 5.49 14.17
CA GLU A 131 5.93 5.46 14.00
C GLU A 131 6.43 4.02 13.91
N ARG A 132 7.29 3.76 12.91
CA ARG A 132 7.97 2.48 12.70
C ARG A 132 9.46 2.70 12.55
N TRP A 133 10.23 1.72 13.02
CA TRP A 133 11.68 1.74 12.89
C TRP A 133 12.13 0.55 12.03
N LEU A 134 12.99 0.82 11.06
CA LEU A 134 13.49 -0.19 10.11
C LEU A 134 15.01 -0.28 10.16
N ASP A 135 15.51 -1.50 10.00
CA ASP A 135 16.91 -1.73 9.68
C ASP A 135 17.16 -1.43 8.18
N PRO A 136 17.97 -0.43 7.84
CA PRO A 136 18.25 -0.09 6.45
C PRO A 136 18.94 -1.21 5.66
N ALA A 137 19.55 -2.19 6.30
CA ALA A 137 20.19 -3.31 5.62
C ALA A 137 19.20 -4.38 5.14
N THR A 138 18.06 -4.52 5.81
CA THR A 138 17.12 -5.64 5.58
C THR A 138 15.69 -5.19 5.29
N GLY A 139 15.32 -3.97 5.69
CA GLY A 139 13.94 -3.48 5.68
C GLY A 139 13.09 -4.11 6.77
N GLU A 140 13.68 -4.88 7.70
CA GLU A 140 12.94 -5.49 8.80
C GLU A 140 12.55 -4.45 9.86
N ARG A 141 11.37 -4.64 10.46
CA ARG A 141 10.93 -3.84 11.60
C ARG A 141 11.78 -4.15 12.82
N VAL A 142 12.26 -3.09 13.47
CA VAL A 142 12.92 -3.18 14.77
C VAL A 142 12.12 -2.40 15.82
N PRO A 143 12.29 -2.71 17.11
CA PRO A 143 11.74 -1.88 18.18
C PRO A 143 12.29 -0.44 18.12
N ALA A 144 11.50 0.52 18.60
CA ALA A 144 11.99 1.88 18.77
C ALA A 144 13.21 1.90 19.71
N PRO A 145 14.29 2.64 19.36
CA PRO A 145 15.47 2.76 20.20
C PRO A 145 15.14 3.52 21.50
N ALA A 146 15.98 3.35 22.52
CA ALA A 146 15.85 4.14 23.74
C ALA A 146 16.21 5.62 23.49
N ASP A 147 15.60 6.53 24.25
CA ASP A 147 15.88 7.96 24.17
C ASP A 147 17.40 8.25 24.24
N GLY A 148 17.93 8.92 23.21
CA GLY A 148 19.33 9.31 23.11
C GLY A 148 20.29 8.21 22.64
N GLU A 149 19.80 7.01 22.32
CA GLU A 149 20.62 5.95 21.70
C GLU A 149 20.98 6.28 20.24
N PHE A 150 20.03 6.87 19.52
CA PHE A 150 20.20 7.36 18.15
C PHE A 150 19.84 8.84 18.08
N ALA A 151 20.48 9.56 17.18
CA ALA A 151 20.13 10.93 16.84
C ALA A 151 19.77 11.04 15.36
N GLU A 152 18.82 11.91 15.04
CA GLU A 152 18.52 12.24 13.65
C GLU A 152 19.79 12.76 12.97
N ARG A 153 20.13 12.13 11.85
CA ARG A 153 21.29 12.50 11.05
C ARG A 153 20.88 13.67 10.15
N PRO A 154 21.64 14.78 10.14
CA PRO A 154 21.38 15.89 9.23
C PRO A 154 21.35 15.43 7.77
N TYR A 155 20.44 16.00 6.98
CA TYR A 155 20.28 15.67 5.56
C TYR A 155 21.60 15.81 4.78
N ASP A 156 22.35 16.90 5.00
CA ASP A 156 23.62 17.20 4.32
C ASP A 156 24.86 16.51 4.94
N ALA A 157 24.67 15.49 5.80
CA ALA A 157 25.78 14.91 6.55
C ALA A 157 26.79 14.17 5.66
N LEU A 158 26.39 13.70 4.47
CA LEU A 158 27.24 12.99 3.53
C LEU A 158 27.32 13.77 2.21
N GLY A 159 28.53 14.17 1.82
CA GLY A 159 28.82 14.73 0.49
C GLY A 159 29.17 13.64 -0.53
N GLU A 160 28.50 12.49 -0.46
CA GLU A 160 28.74 11.35 -1.35
C GLU A 160 27.93 11.51 -2.65
N PRO A 161 28.45 11.05 -3.81
CA PRO A 161 27.70 11.08 -5.06
C PRO A 161 26.42 10.26 -4.93
N VAL A 162 25.28 10.90 -5.13
CA VAL A 162 23.97 10.26 -4.95
C VAL A 162 23.53 9.57 -6.26
N LEU A 163 22.83 8.45 -6.15
CA LEU A 163 22.17 7.84 -7.32
C LEU A 163 21.09 8.80 -7.84
N PHE A 164 20.97 9.02 -9.16
CA PHE A 164 20.04 10.00 -9.75
C PHE A 164 20.31 11.48 -9.38
N ASP A 165 21.54 11.80 -8.95
CA ASP A 165 21.93 13.19 -8.75
C ASP A 165 21.78 13.96 -10.08
N PRO A 166 20.95 15.03 -10.13
CA PRO A 166 20.70 15.78 -11.35
C PRO A 166 21.93 16.58 -11.83
N ASP A 167 22.89 16.84 -10.93
CA ASP A 167 24.14 17.54 -11.25
C ASP A 167 25.22 16.57 -11.78
N ASP A 168 25.13 15.29 -11.42
CA ASP A 168 25.94 14.20 -11.98
C ASP A 168 25.13 13.45 -13.06
N ASP A 169 25.21 13.91 -14.32
CA ASP A 169 24.55 13.31 -15.49
C ASP A 169 25.06 11.88 -15.79
N HIS A 170 24.58 10.92 -14.99
CA HIS A 170 24.82 9.49 -15.15
C HIS A 170 23.90 8.86 -16.21
N GLY A 171 22.98 9.65 -16.79
CA GLY A 171 22.04 9.20 -17.82
C GLY A 171 21.02 8.16 -17.35
N LEU A 172 20.76 8.05 -16.04
CA LEU A 172 19.75 7.15 -15.47
C LEU A 172 18.37 7.81 -15.47
N HIS A 173 17.35 7.03 -15.78
CA HIS A 173 15.97 7.49 -15.69
C HIS A 173 15.50 7.49 -14.23
N GLN A 174 15.21 8.67 -13.71
CA GLN A 174 14.50 8.85 -12.45
C GLN A 174 13.01 9.09 -12.75
N PRO A 175 12.08 8.29 -12.21
CA PRO A 175 10.66 8.60 -12.30
C PRO A 175 10.39 9.96 -11.65
N ASP A 176 9.58 10.81 -12.29
CA ASP A 176 9.29 12.19 -11.84
C ASP A 176 8.80 12.28 -10.39
N THR A 177 8.22 11.20 -9.87
CA THR A 177 7.68 11.11 -8.50
C THR A 177 8.69 10.69 -7.45
N TRP A 178 9.90 10.27 -7.84
CA TRP A 178 10.95 9.92 -6.88
C TRP A 178 11.59 11.19 -6.34
N GLU A 179 11.49 11.41 -5.04
CA GLU A 179 12.15 12.51 -4.34
C GLU A 179 13.68 12.34 -4.31
N GLU A 180 14.38 13.34 -3.80
CA GLU A 180 15.84 13.33 -3.71
C GLU A 180 16.31 12.16 -2.80
N PRO A 181 17.24 11.32 -3.28
CA PRO A 181 17.72 10.17 -2.53
C PRO A 181 18.56 10.60 -1.31
N THR A 182 18.37 9.91 -0.19
CA THR A 182 19.17 10.12 1.03
C THR A 182 20.31 9.10 1.10
N PRO A 183 21.59 9.51 1.09
CA PRO A 183 22.72 8.58 1.20
C PRO A 183 22.74 7.85 2.53
N LEU A 184 22.91 6.53 2.54
CA LEU A 184 23.06 5.72 3.76
C LEU A 184 24.52 5.33 4.04
N GLY A 185 25.44 5.70 3.14
CA GLY A 185 26.84 5.28 3.17
C GLY A 185 27.05 3.89 2.56
N GLY A 186 28.29 3.59 2.18
CA GLY A 186 28.65 2.29 1.60
C GLY A 186 27.91 1.99 0.28
N ASP A 187 27.80 2.99 -0.59
CA ASP A 187 27.11 2.94 -1.89
C ASP A 187 25.59 2.75 -1.81
N ARG A 188 24.99 2.83 -0.61
CA ARG A 188 23.55 2.70 -0.42
C ARG A 188 22.84 4.03 -0.36
N VAL A 189 21.65 4.09 -0.95
CA VAL A 189 20.75 5.23 -0.90
C VAL A 189 19.36 4.77 -0.52
N MET A 190 18.64 5.62 0.22
CA MET A 190 17.22 5.48 0.49
C MET A 190 16.45 6.40 -0.44
N LEU A 191 15.36 5.89 -1.02
CA LEU A 191 14.34 6.69 -1.69
C LEU A 191 13.01 6.44 -1.01
N PHE A 192 12.20 7.49 -0.95
CA PHE A 192 10.87 7.43 -0.38
C PHE A 192 9.94 8.38 -1.14
N GLU A 193 8.68 7.98 -1.27
CA GLU A 193 7.57 8.83 -1.65
C GLU A 193 6.26 8.16 -1.21
N SER A 194 5.13 8.69 -1.67
CA SER A 194 3.78 8.22 -1.33
C SER A 194 3.55 6.72 -1.57
N ARG A 195 4.25 6.12 -2.56
CA ARG A 195 4.12 4.71 -2.91
C ARG A 195 4.95 3.80 -2.00
N GLY A 196 5.93 4.32 -1.27
CA GLY A 196 6.73 3.48 -0.39
C GLY A 196 8.12 3.99 -0.11
N VAL A 197 8.92 3.10 0.48
CA VAL A 197 10.35 3.31 0.78
C VAL A 197 11.16 2.16 0.19
N VAL A 198 12.31 2.48 -0.39
CA VAL A 198 13.23 1.51 -1.00
C VAL A 198 14.67 1.87 -0.63
N VAL A 199 15.49 0.84 -0.41
CA VAL A 199 16.94 0.99 -0.32
C VAL A 199 17.58 0.37 -1.55
N LEU A 200 18.36 1.18 -2.25
CA LEU A 200 19.14 0.79 -3.41
C LEU A 200 20.62 0.77 -3.05
N GLU A 201 21.36 -0.14 -3.69
CA GLU A 201 22.81 -0.22 -3.62
C GLU A 201 23.37 0.07 -5.01
N ARG A 202 24.19 1.12 -5.12
CA ARG A 202 24.85 1.52 -6.36
C ARG A 202 25.90 0.47 -6.72
N ASN A 203 25.98 0.16 -8.01
CA ASN A 203 27.04 -0.70 -8.50
C ASN A 203 28.26 0.15 -8.89
N GLY A 204 29.32 0.11 -8.08
CA GLY A 204 30.55 0.88 -8.31
C GLY A 204 31.23 0.59 -9.66
N THR A 205 30.97 -0.55 -10.32
CA THR A 205 31.50 -0.84 -11.66
C THR A 205 30.73 -0.15 -12.79
N ALA A 206 29.55 0.41 -12.50
CA ALA A 206 28.71 1.17 -13.43
C ALA A 206 28.77 2.69 -13.15
N ALA A 207 29.79 3.14 -12.41
CA ALA A 207 29.95 4.53 -11.99
C ALA A 207 30.09 5.53 -13.14
N GLU A 208 30.48 5.09 -14.34
CA GLU A 208 30.57 5.90 -15.56
C GLU A 208 29.28 5.89 -16.42
N GLY A 209 28.18 5.35 -15.88
CA GLY A 209 26.90 5.18 -16.59
C GLY A 209 26.73 3.78 -17.20
N PRO A 210 25.53 3.46 -17.71
CA PRO A 210 25.22 2.15 -18.27
C PRO A 210 26.11 1.85 -19.48
N THR A 211 26.97 0.84 -19.38
CA THR A 211 27.86 0.45 -20.49
C THR A 211 27.10 -0.25 -21.62
N GLY A 212 27.09 0.33 -22.81
CA GLY A 212 27.13 -0.44 -24.07
C GLY A 212 25.83 -0.82 -24.79
N ALA A 213 24.71 -0.13 -24.58
CA ALA A 213 23.54 -0.28 -25.45
C ALA A 213 22.79 1.05 -25.64
N GLU A 214 22.27 1.27 -26.86
CA GLU A 214 21.38 2.39 -27.17
C GLU A 214 20.14 2.32 -26.27
N ALA A 215 19.70 3.46 -25.74
CA ALA A 215 18.48 3.54 -24.96
C ALA A 215 17.29 3.22 -25.87
N VAL A 216 16.38 2.36 -25.40
CA VAL A 216 15.22 1.90 -26.16
C VAL A 216 14.02 1.80 -25.24
N SER A 217 12.83 2.02 -25.81
CA SER A 217 11.59 1.77 -25.07
C SER A 217 11.32 0.27 -25.01
N TRP A 218 11.31 -0.27 -23.78
CA TRP A 218 10.96 -1.67 -23.49
C TRP A 218 9.44 -1.90 -23.48
N GLY A 219 8.66 -0.83 -23.63
CA GLY A 219 7.21 -0.86 -23.71
C GLY A 219 6.55 0.04 -22.69
N ALA A 220 5.23 0.15 -22.84
CA ALA A 220 4.34 0.73 -21.85
C ALA A 220 3.32 -0.35 -21.48
N GLY A 221 3.08 -0.51 -20.19
CA GLY A 221 2.17 -1.53 -19.66
C GLY A 221 1.08 -0.92 -18.81
N GLY A 222 -0.12 -1.47 -18.90
CA GLY A 222 -1.18 -1.23 -17.91
C GLY A 222 -1.01 -2.14 -16.69
N PRO A 223 -1.62 -1.79 -15.56
CA PRO A 223 -1.59 -2.60 -14.34
C PRO A 223 -2.09 -4.02 -14.61
N TRP A 224 -1.36 -5.01 -14.12
CA TRP A 224 -1.60 -6.41 -14.42
C TRP A 224 -1.89 -7.30 -13.20
N PHE A 225 -1.91 -6.77 -11.98
CA PHE A 225 -2.00 -7.57 -10.75
C PHE A 225 -3.06 -8.70 -10.81
N THR A 226 -2.63 -9.95 -10.59
CA THR A 226 -3.46 -11.18 -10.72
C THR A 226 -3.76 -11.87 -9.39
N GLY A 227 -3.45 -11.24 -8.25
CA GLY A 227 -3.98 -11.71 -6.97
C GLY A 227 -5.51 -11.70 -6.97
N PRO A 228 -6.17 -12.46 -6.09
CA PRO A 228 -7.63 -12.35 -5.95
C PRO A 228 -8.00 -10.88 -5.75
N THR A 229 -9.08 -10.42 -6.38
CA THR A 229 -9.58 -9.09 -6.05
C THR A 229 -9.85 -9.09 -4.55
N ALA A 230 -9.45 -8.03 -3.85
CA ALA A 230 -9.67 -7.96 -2.41
C ALA A 230 -11.17 -8.07 -2.05
N ALA A 231 -12.04 -7.71 -3.01
CA ALA A 231 -13.48 -7.91 -2.98
C ALA A 231 -13.95 -9.38 -2.92
N GLU A 232 -13.10 -10.34 -3.30
CA GLU A 232 -13.44 -11.76 -3.30
C GLU A 232 -12.90 -12.52 -2.08
N ALA A 233 -11.82 -12.03 -1.46
CA ALA A 233 -11.28 -12.63 -0.25
C ALA A 233 -12.06 -12.19 1.00
N PRO A 234 -12.36 -13.09 1.96
CA PRO A 234 -12.90 -12.71 3.27
C PRO A 234 -11.87 -11.89 4.07
N LEU A 235 -12.34 -11.25 5.15
CA LEU A 235 -11.43 -10.62 6.11
C LEU A 235 -10.73 -11.67 6.98
N ASP A 236 -9.42 -11.54 7.12
CA ASP A 236 -8.61 -12.24 8.11
C ASP A 236 -7.74 -11.24 8.89
N ALA A 237 -7.11 -11.71 9.97
CA ALA A 237 -6.29 -10.87 10.83
C ALA A 237 -5.14 -10.22 10.05
N ALA A 238 -4.46 -10.97 9.18
CA ALA A 238 -3.33 -10.46 8.40
C ALA A 238 -3.76 -9.31 7.48
N ARG A 239 -4.89 -9.45 6.78
CA ARG A 239 -5.45 -8.40 5.92
C ARG A 239 -5.81 -7.14 6.70
N LEU A 240 -6.39 -7.28 7.88
CA LEU A 240 -6.79 -6.13 8.69
C LEU A 240 -5.58 -5.47 9.38
N GLU A 241 -4.63 -6.24 9.89
CA GLU A 241 -3.35 -5.73 10.39
C GLU A 241 -2.57 -4.99 9.29
N GLU A 242 -2.65 -5.45 8.04
CA GLU A 242 -2.01 -4.74 6.93
C GLU A 242 -2.66 -3.37 6.64
N ALA A 243 -3.98 -3.26 6.80
CA ALA A 243 -4.71 -2.02 6.52
C ALA A 243 -4.67 -1.03 7.70
N PHE A 244 -4.77 -1.52 8.93
CA PHE A 244 -4.96 -0.71 10.14
C PHE A 244 -3.77 -0.75 11.11
N ASP A 245 -2.74 -1.55 10.83
CA ASP A 245 -1.66 -1.90 11.76
C ASP A 245 -2.15 -2.73 12.97
N THR A 246 -1.23 -3.44 13.63
CA THR A 246 -1.57 -4.30 14.79
C THR A 246 -2.23 -3.50 15.93
N ASP A 247 -1.76 -2.28 16.16
CA ASP A 247 -2.28 -1.40 17.20
C ASP A 247 -3.62 -0.71 16.84
N GLY A 248 -3.96 -0.67 15.55
CA GLY A 248 -5.24 -0.13 15.07
C GLY A 248 -6.37 -1.15 15.12
N MET A 249 -6.08 -2.37 15.56
CA MET A 249 -7.02 -3.48 15.63
C MET A 249 -7.29 -3.91 17.08
N VAL A 250 -8.49 -4.42 17.34
CA VAL A 250 -8.81 -5.12 18.60
C VAL A 250 -9.34 -6.51 18.30
N LEU A 251 -8.76 -7.51 18.96
CA LEU A 251 -9.24 -8.88 18.99
C LEU A 251 -9.98 -9.10 20.31
N LEU A 252 -11.26 -9.47 20.23
CA LEU A 252 -12.07 -9.75 21.42
C LEU A 252 -11.99 -11.23 21.78
N THR A 253 -12.12 -11.53 23.07
CA THR A 253 -12.42 -12.88 23.54
C THR A 253 -13.94 -13.13 23.53
N GLN A 254 -14.35 -14.40 23.53
CA GLN A 254 -15.78 -14.76 23.50
C GLN A 254 -16.60 -14.16 24.65
N ASP A 255 -15.97 -13.98 25.82
CA ASP A 255 -16.55 -13.38 27.03
C ASP A 255 -16.54 -11.85 27.00
N GLN A 256 -15.72 -11.23 26.16
CA GLN A 256 -15.72 -9.78 25.96
C GLN A 256 -16.81 -9.31 25.00
N LEU A 257 -17.36 -10.19 24.17
CA LEU A 257 -18.44 -9.83 23.23
C LEU A 257 -19.72 -9.38 23.97
N PRO A 258 -20.52 -8.45 23.40
CA PRO A 258 -21.82 -8.09 23.94
C PRO A 258 -22.71 -9.32 24.12
N ALA A 259 -23.32 -9.46 25.29
CA ALA A 259 -24.13 -10.65 25.62
C ALA A 259 -25.32 -10.84 24.66
N ALA A 260 -25.89 -9.73 24.17
CA ALA A 260 -27.00 -9.75 23.22
C ALA A 260 -26.59 -10.15 21.79
N LEU A 261 -25.30 -10.06 21.43
CA LEU A 261 -24.81 -10.38 20.09
C LEU A 261 -24.81 -11.90 19.88
N THR A 262 -25.75 -12.37 19.06
CA THR A 262 -25.96 -13.80 18.75
C THR A 262 -25.62 -14.15 17.30
N HIS A 263 -25.43 -13.14 16.44
CA HIS A 263 -25.05 -13.31 15.04
C HIS A 263 -23.65 -13.93 14.93
N ALA A 264 -23.58 -15.21 14.55
CA ALA A 264 -22.32 -15.98 14.56
C ALA A 264 -21.20 -15.35 13.69
N PRO A 265 -21.44 -14.88 12.45
CA PRO A 265 -20.40 -14.25 11.64
C PRO A 265 -19.78 -12.99 12.28
N THR A 266 -20.60 -12.12 12.88
CA THR A 266 -20.07 -10.92 13.57
C THR A 266 -19.21 -11.31 14.77
N ARG A 267 -19.62 -12.34 15.53
CA ARG A 267 -18.83 -12.87 16.66
C ARG A 267 -17.51 -13.46 16.18
N GLU A 268 -17.53 -14.22 15.08
CA GLU A 268 -16.34 -14.84 14.49
C GLU A 268 -15.36 -13.76 13.99
N LEU A 269 -15.84 -12.78 13.23
CA LEU A 269 -15.03 -11.64 12.78
C LEU A 269 -14.29 -10.97 13.94
N ALA A 270 -15.01 -10.60 15.00
CA ALA A 270 -14.45 -9.87 16.14
C ALA A 270 -13.43 -10.69 16.97
N VAL A 271 -13.51 -12.03 16.95
CA VAL A 271 -12.65 -12.93 17.75
C VAL A 271 -11.50 -13.52 16.94
N THR A 272 -11.58 -13.50 15.60
CA THR A 272 -10.58 -14.13 14.72
C THR A 272 -9.78 -13.11 13.90
N ALA A 273 -10.47 -12.20 13.19
CA ALA A 273 -9.83 -11.16 12.38
C ALA A 273 -9.64 -9.86 13.17
N GLY A 274 -10.55 -9.56 14.09
CA GLY A 274 -10.59 -8.33 14.88
C GLY A 274 -11.44 -7.23 14.24
N LEU A 275 -11.54 -6.10 14.93
CA LEU A 275 -12.24 -4.89 14.46
C LEU A 275 -11.30 -3.68 14.51
N PRO A 276 -11.38 -2.73 13.55
CA PRO A 276 -10.59 -1.51 13.60
C PRO A 276 -11.04 -0.66 14.80
N THR A 277 -10.10 -0.28 15.66
CA THR A 277 -10.38 0.56 16.83
C THR A 277 -10.64 2.00 16.44
N TRP A 278 -9.98 2.45 15.36
CA TRP A 278 -10.08 3.78 14.82
C TRP A 278 -9.87 3.77 13.30
N PHE A 279 -10.52 4.69 12.61
CA PHE A 279 -10.33 4.95 11.18
C PHE A 279 -10.48 6.45 10.92
N ALA A 280 -9.81 6.96 9.89
CA ALA A 280 -9.97 8.32 9.42
C ALA A 280 -9.73 8.45 7.92
N ALA A 281 -10.56 9.23 7.25
CA ALA A 281 -10.36 9.65 5.88
C ALA A 281 -10.86 11.09 5.71
N GLY A 282 -9.97 11.99 5.28
CA GLY A 282 -10.22 13.42 5.21
C GLY A 282 -10.61 13.99 6.58
N VAL A 283 -11.82 14.55 6.67
CA VAL A 283 -12.37 15.17 7.89
C VAL A 283 -13.29 14.24 8.69
N ALA A 284 -13.42 12.98 8.27
CA ALA A 284 -14.24 11.98 8.95
C ALA A 284 -13.36 11.03 9.76
N THR A 285 -13.79 10.71 10.98
CA THR A 285 -13.18 9.67 11.81
C THR A 285 -14.22 8.70 12.32
N PHE A 286 -13.84 7.43 12.52
CA PHE A 286 -14.62 6.42 13.20
C PHE A 286 -13.87 5.95 14.43
N THR A 287 -14.58 5.81 15.55
CA THR A 287 -14.06 5.20 16.77
C THR A 287 -14.94 4.04 17.20
N LEU A 288 -14.33 2.88 17.43
CA LEU A 288 -15.00 1.67 17.88
C LEU A 288 -15.45 1.80 19.35
N ALA A 289 -16.69 1.39 19.64
CA ALA A 289 -17.22 1.36 21.01
C ALA A 289 -16.83 0.08 21.77
N TRP A 290 -16.40 -0.97 21.07
CA TRP A 290 -16.06 -2.28 21.60
C TRP A 290 -14.59 -2.42 22.03
N SER A 291 -14.00 -1.35 22.57
CA SER A 291 -12.62 -1.34 23.07
C SER A 291 -12.55 -1.58 24.58
N ASP A 292 -11.35 -1.91 25.08
CA ASP A 292 -11.02 -2.00 26.51
C ASP A 292 -11.86 -2.98 27.35
N GLY A 293 -12.36 -4.06 26.75
CA GLY A 293 -13.16 -5.08 27.46
C GLY A 293 -14.54 -4.59 27.92
N LYS A 294 -15.00 -3.43 27.44
CA LYS A 294 -16.30 -2.84 27.81
C LYS A 294 -17.48 -3.36 26.99
N ALA A 295 -17.21 -4.07 25.90
CA ALA A 295 -18.25 -4.50 24.96
C ALA A 295 -19.29 -5.44 25.60
N HIS A 296 -18.90 -6.28 26.57
CA HIS A 296 -19.80 -7.22 27.23
C HIS A 296 -21.00 -6.55 27.89
N GLY A 297 -20.80 -5.36 28.46
CA GLY A 297 -21.84 -4.59 29.17
C GLY A 297 -22.70 -3.71 28.26
N LEU A 298 -22.52 -3.79 26.93
CA LEU A 298 -23.33 -3.03 25.98
C LEU A 298 -24.71 -3.65 25.86
N GLU A 299 -25.71 -2.86 26.25
CA GLU A 299 -27.11 -3.21 26.07
C GLU A 299 -27.63 -2.66 24.73
N PRO A 300 -28.57 -3.37 24.07
CA PRO A 300 -29.26 -2.84 22.91
C PRO A 300 -29.98 -1.52 23.23
N ASP A 301 -29.99 -0.60 22.27
CA ASP A 301 -30.71 0.66 22.38
C ASP A 301 -32.23 0.47 22.28
N GLN A 302 -32.98 1.58 22.24
CA GLN A 302 -34.43 1.58 22.09
C GLN A 302 -34.94 0.91 20.79
N ASN A 303 -34.07 0.73 19.79
CA ASN A 303 -34.37 0.04 18.53
C ASN A 303 -33.90 -1.42 18.54
N GLY A 304 -33.36 -1.91 19.68
CA GLY A 304 -32.80 -3.25 19.79
C GLY A 304 -31.44 -3.41 19.12
N LEU A 305 -30.71 -2.32 18.87
CA LEU A 305 -29.42 -2.34 18.18
C LEU A 305 -28.26 -2.07 19.15
N LEU A 306 -27.13 -2.73 18.94
CA LEU A 306 -25.92 -2.54 19.75
C LEU A 306 -25.07 -1.42 19.16
N HIS A 307 -24.50 -0.55 20.01
CA HIS A 307 -23.57 0.49 19.56
C HIS A 307 -22.25 -0.15 19.15
N LEU A 308 -21.92 -0.10 17.85
CA LEU A 308 -20.66 -0.59 17.30
C LEU A 308 -19.56 0.47 17.39
N GLY A 309 -19.89 1.72 17.08
CA GLY A 309 -18.94 2.83 17.10
C GLY A 309 -19.58 4.15 16.69
N THR A 310 -18.77 5.18 16.56
CA THR A 310 -19.23 6.53 16.24
C THR A 310 -18.39 7.12 15.12
N PHE A 311 -19.05 7.65 14.10
CA PHE A 311 -18.45 8.60 13.17
C PHE A 311 -18.52 10.01 13.73
N GLU A 312 -17.37 10.69 13.76
CA GLU A 312 -17.30 12.15 13.77
C GLU A 312 -17.09 12.59 12.32
N LEU A 313 -18.11 13.21 11.74
CA LEU A 313 -18.07 13.79 10.41
C LEU A 313 -17.78 15.29 10.54
N ALA A 314 -17.52 15.96 9.41
CA ALA A 314 -17.18 17.38 9.42
C ALA A 314 -18.27 18.26 10.07
N TYR A 315 -17.86 19.38 10.67
CA TYR A 315 -18.76 20.44 11.13
C TYR A 315 -19.83 20.02 12.17
N ALA A 316 -19.41 19.22 13.16
CA ALA A 316 -20.24 18.71 14.27
C ALA A 316 -21.37 17.75 13.85
N ASP A 317 -21.27 17.20 12.64
CA ASP A 317 -22.11 16.09 12.19
C ASP A 317 -21.60 14.78 12.80
N THR A 318 -22.48 14.01 13.45
CA THR A 318 -22.09 12.77 14.13
C THR A 318 -23.03 11.63 13.79
N GLY A 319 -22.44 10.43 13.69
CA GLY A 319 -23.11 9.21 13.31
C GLY A 319 -22.90 8.09 14.30
N ARG A 320 -23.94 7.64 14.99
CA ARG A 320 -23.86 6.42 15.79
C ARG A 320 -24.06 5.21 14.89
N VAL A 321 -23.02 4.39 14.75
CA VAL A 321 -23.04 3.14 14.01
C VAL A 321 -23.52 2.03 14.92
N LEU A 322 -24.55 1.31 14.49
CA LEU A 322 -25.28 0.33 15.28
C LEU A 322 -25.29 -1.01 14.55
N VAL A 323 -25.23 -2.12 15.28
CA VAL A 323 -25.30 -3.48 14.73
C VAL A 323 -26.50 -4.23 15.29
N HIS A 324 -27.24 -4.88 14.40
CA HIS A 324 -28.37 -5.73 14.78
C HIS A 324 -27.85 -7.04 15.40
N PRO A 325 -28.21 -7.37 16.66
CA PRO A 325 -27.53 -8.45 17.40
C PRO A 325 -27.69 -9.85 16.79
N GLN A 326 -28.80 -10.10 16.07
CA GLN A 326 -29.13 -11.41 15.48
C GLN A 326 -28.76 -11.55 14.00
N THR A 327 -28.67 -10.45 13.24
CA THR A 327 -28.45 -10.48 11.78
C THR A 327 -27.14 -9.86 11.36
N GLY A 328 -26.43 -9.16 12.26
CA GLY A 328 -25.19 -8.47 11.96
C GLY A 328 -25.35 -7.21 11.11
N ALA A 329 -26.57 -6.88 10.66
CA ALA A 329 -26.84 -5.73 9.82
C ALA A 329 -26.42 -4.43 10.50
N VAL A 330 -25.75 -3.56 9.74
CA VAL A 330 -25.20 -2.30 10.26
C VAL A 330 -26.11 -1.16 9.82
N SER A 331 -26.52 -0.35 10.79
CA SER A 331 -27.34 0.84 10.59
C SER A 331 -26.68 2.05 11.22
N MET A 332 -27.11 3.25 10.82
CA MET A 332 -26.63 4.49 11.40
C MET A 332 -27.78 5.38 11.86
N VAL A 333 -27.58 6.03 13.01
CA VAL A 333 -28.35 7.20 13.44
C VAL A 333 -27.44 8.42 13.29
N ARG A 334 -27.80 9.35 12.41
CA ARG A 334 -27.02 10.57 12.13
C ARG A 334 -27.80 11.78 12.62
N ASN A 335 -27.22 12.60 13.50
CA ASN A 335 -27.88 13.78 14.09
C ASN A 335 -29.31 13.48 14.59
N ASP A 336 -29.47 12.38 15.34
CA ASP A 336 -30.74 11.86 15.87
C ASP A 336 -31.79 11.44 14.82
N GLN A 337 -31.41 11.34 13.54
CA GLN A 337 -32.24 10.80 12.47
C GLN A 337 -31.81 9.38 12.10
N GLY A 338 -32.78 8.48 11.93
CA GLY A 338 -32.55 7.06 11.65
C GLY A 338 -33.23 6.16 12.69
N PRO A 339 -32.83 4.89 12.81
CA PRO A 339 -31.73 4.24 12.10
C PRO A 339 -32.03 4.01 10.61
N PHE A 340 -31.04 4.19 9.73
CA PHE A 340 -31.10 3.78 8.32
C PHE A 340 -30.01 2.72 8.01
N PRO A 341 -30.22 1.81 7.03
CA PRO A 341 -29.23 0.82 6.66
C PRO A 341 -27.94 1.47 6.16
N LEU A 342 -26.78 1.05 6.69
CA LEU A 342 -25.46 1.56 6.30
C LEU A 342 -24.62 0.50 5.59
N ALA A 343 -24.69 -0.75 6.04
CA ALA A 343 -24.08 -1.90 5.39
C ALA A 343 -24.84 -3.19 5.72
N ARG A 344 -24.82 -4.17 4.80
CA ARG A 344 -25.51 -5.45 4.94
C ARG A 344 -25.16 -6.20 6.22
N ASP A 345 -23.89 -6.19 6.61
CA ASP A 345 -23.39 -6.81 7.82
C ASP A 345 -22.09 -6.15 8.31
N THR A 346 -21.59 -6.59 9.47
CA THR A 346 -20.39 -6.05 10.11
C THR A 346 -19.13 -6.27 9.26
N GLU A 347 -19.02 -7.40 8.57
CA GLU A 347 -17.88 -7.66 7.68
C GLU A 347 -17.89 -6.68 6.51
N THR A 348 -19.04 -6.50 5.85
CA THR A 348 -19.20 -5.54 4.75
C THR A 348 -18.83 -4.12 5.19
N PHE A 349 -19.27 -3.70 6.38
CA PHE A 349 -18.90 -2.40 6.95
C PHE A 349 -17.37 -2.25 7.09
N VAL A 350 -16.69 -3.23 7.70
CA VAL A 350 -15.23 -3.20 7.88
C VAL A 350 -14.50 -3.25 6.53
N ARG A 351 -15.02 -4.00 5.55
CA ARG A 351 -14.46 -4.08 4.19
C ARG A 351 -14.55 -2.76 3.43
N LEU A 352 -15.59 -1.97 3.66
CA LEU A 352 -15.68 -0.62 3.08
C LEU A 352 -14.60 0.30 3.67
N LEU A 353 -14.37 0.25 4.99
CA LEU A 353 -13.27 0.99 5.62
C LEU A 353 -11.89 0.54 5.11
N GLU A 354 -11.66 -0.77 5.04
CA GLU A 354 -10.41 -1.35 4.51
C GLU A 354 -10.19 -0.98 3.05
N THR A 355 -11.25 -0.97 2.24
CA THR A 355 -11.17 -0.60 0.82
C THR A 355 -10.72 0.86 0.65
N VAL A 356 -11.17 1.78 1.52
CA VAL A 356 -10.67 3.17 1.52
C VAL A 356 -9.16 3.19 1.79
N TYR A 357 -8.68 2.53 2.85
CA TYR A 357 -7.24 2.52 3.19
C TYR A 357 -6.36 1.84 2.16
N ARG A 358 -6.88 0.79 1.52
CA ARG A 358 -6.19 0.14 0.43
C ARG A 358 -6.02 1.12 -0.75
N PHE A 359 -7.12 1.60 -1.30
CA PHE A 359 -7.09 2.43 -2.51
C PHE A 359 -6.54 3.83 -2.33
N MET A 360 -6.51 4.37 -1.10
CA MET A 360 -6.11 5.76 -0.83
C MET A 360 -4.84 6.19 -1.57
N GLY A 361 -3.75 5.45 -1.45
CA GLY A 361 -2.49 5.79 -2.11
C GLY A 361 -2.55 5.66 -3.64
N ALA A 362 -3.37 4.75 -4.16
CA ALA A 362 -3.54 4.59 -5.60
C ALA A 362 -4.47 5.64 -6.21
N CYS A 363 -5.44 6.16 -5.47
CA CYS A 363 -6.30 7.25 -5.93
C CYS A 363 -5.56 8.58 -5.94
N TRP A 364 -4.75 8.87 -4.91
CA TRP A 364 -3.95 10.10 -4.87
C TRP A 364 -2.72 10.04 -5.76
N ASN A 365 -2.04 8.89 -5.83
CA ASN A 365 -0.79 8.72 -6.56
C ASN A 365 -0.84 7.47 -7.46
N PRO A 366 -1.71 7.46 -8.49
CA PRO A 366 -1.83 6.34 -9.41
C PRO A 366 -0.53 6.11 -10.20
N TYR A 367 -0.30 4.87 -10.61
CA TYR A 367 0.63 4.60 -11.70
C TYR A 367 -0.02 4.90 -13.06
N PRO A 368 0.78 5.12 -14.11
CA PRO A 368 0.28 5.16 -15.48
C PRO A 368 -0.63 3.96 -15.79
N GLY A 369 -1.84 4.24 -16.29
CA GLY A 369 -2.82 3.22 -16.65
C GLY A 369 -3.65 2.65 -15.49
N GLU A 370 -3.41 3.02 -14.23
CA GLU A 370 -4.29 2.66 -13.11
C GLU A 370 -5.60 3.47 -13.16
N ALA A 371 -6.73 2.76 -13.14
CA ALA A 371 -8.06 3.36 -13.05
C ALA A 371 -8.55 3.39 -11.60
N SER A 372 -7.67 3.76 -10.66
CA SER A 372 -7.85 3.58 -9.21
C SER A 372 -9.21 4.06 -8.68
N GLU A 373 -9.64 5.26 -9.06
CA GLU A 373 -10.96 5.80 -8.66
C GLU A 373 -12.11 4.93 -9.17
N ARG A 374 -12.08 4.58 -10.45
CA ARG A 374 -13.12 3.74 -11.07
C ARG A 374 -13.17 2.36 -10.43
N ASP A 375 -12.00 1.77 -10.19
CA ASP A 375 -11.88 0.44 -9.61
C ASP A 375 -12.33 0.44 -8.15
N PHE A 376 -11.98 1.48 -7.38
CA PHE A 376 -12.47 1.71 -6.02
C PHE A 376 -14.00 1.81 -5.97
N LEU A 377 -14.59 2.67 -6.80
CA LEU A 377 -16.06 2.87 -6.83
C LEU A 377 -16.78 1.60 -7.29
N SER A 378 -16.22 0.87 -8.27
CA SER A 378 -16.74 -0.40 -8.72
C SER A 378 -16.70 -1.46 -7.61
N GLU A 379 -15.62 -1.51 -6.83
CA GLU A 379 -15.50 -2.44 -5.70
C GLU A 379 -16.47 -2.06 -4.57
N ALA A 380 -16.54 -0.79 -4.18
CA ALA A 380 -17.48 -0.31 -3.16
C ALA A 380 -18.94 -0.65 -3.53
N ALA A 381 -19.33 -0.41 -4.79
CA ALA A 381 -20.66 -0.73 -5.30
C ALA A 381 -20.97 -2.24 -5.28
N ALA A 382 -19.96 -3.08 -5.54
CA ALA A 382 -20.10 -4.54 -5.48
C ALA A 382 -20.23 -5.05 -4.04
N LEU A 383 -19.51 -4.43 -3.09
CA LEU A 383 -19.59 -4.75 -1.65
C LEU A 383 -20.95 -4.34 -1.07
N GLU A 384 -21.34 -3.08 -1.26
CA GLU A 384 -22.57 -2.51 -0.71
C GLU A 384 -23.21 -1.52 -1.71
N PRO A 385 -24.23 -1.94 -2.48
CA PRO A 385 -24.88 -1.06 -3.45
C PRO A 385 -25.46 0.22 -2.84
N LEU A 386 -25.83 0.21 -1.55
CA LEU A 386 -26.32 1.41 -0.86
C LEU A 386 -25.23 2.48 -0.68
N SER A 387 -23.94 2.13 -0.72
CA SER A 387 -22.86 3.10 -0.55
C SER A 387 -22.66 4.03 -1.75
N VAL A 388 -23.24 3.69 -2.91
CA VAL A 388 -23.14 4.47 -4.16
C VAL A 388 -24.50 4.89 -4.71
N ASN A 389 -25.61 4.53 -4.06
CA ASN A 389 -26.95 4.90 -4.50
C ASN A 389 -27.34 6.28 -3.96
N GLU A 390 -27.29 7.30 -4.83
CA GLU A 390 -27.60 8.72 -4.55
C GLU A 390 -28.99 8.96 -3.91
N GLU A 391 -29.92 8.01 -4.02
CA GLU A 391 -31.25 8.12 -3.41
C GLU A 391 -31.30 7.68 -1.93
N THR A 392 -30.15 7.30 -1.35
CA THR A 392 -30.09 6.71 0.00
C THR A 392 -29.26 7.55 0.98
N PRO A 393 -29.65 7.64 2.26
CA PRO A 393 -28.83 8.32 3.28
C PRO A 393 -27.46 7.66 3.49
N ALA A 394 -27.31 6.39 3.14
CA ALA A 394 -26.04 5.67 3.20
C ALA A 394 -25.02 6.24 2.23
N GLN A 395 -25.43 6.55 0.99
CA GLN A 395 -24.54 7.16 0.00
C GLN A 395 -24.07 8.54 0.43
N ASP A 396 -24.89 9.33 1.12
CA ASP A 396 -24.43 10.63 1.61
C ASP A 396 -23.28 10.45 2.62
N VAL A 397 -23.39 9.50 3.56
CA VAL A 397 -22.30 9.20 4.51
C VAL A 397 -21.07 8.64 3.80
N TRP A 398 -21.25 7.56 3.03
CA TRP A 398 -20.14 6.90 2.33
C TRP A 398 -19.49 7.82 1.29
N GLY A 399 -20.27 8.63 0.60
CA GLY A 399 -19.82 9.63 -0.36
C GLY A 399 -18.87 10.64 0.28
N HIS A 400 -19.15 11.11 1.50
CA HIS A 400 -18.21 11.98 2.24
C HIS A 400 -16.88 11.28 2.53
N LEU A 401 -16.90 9.98 2.88
CA LEU A 401 -15.68 9.21 3.13
C LEU A 401 -14.91 8.92 1.83
N PHE A 402 -15.64 8.64 0.75
CA PHE A 402 -15.07 8.30 -0.55
C PHE A 402 -14.45 9.54 -1.21
N ALA A 403 -15.13 10.68 -1.12
CA ALA A 403 -14.63 11.98 -1.59
C ALA A 403 -13.25 12.31 -1.01
N ALA A 404 -12.96 11.87 0.22
CA ALA A 404 -11.65 12.06 0.83
C ALA A 404 -10.49 11.46 0.02
N ILE A 405 -10.73 10.39 -0.75
CA ILE A 405 -9.69 9.75 -1.57
C ILE A 405 -9.91 9.92 -3.08
N VAL A 406 -11.14 10.22 -3.53
CA VAL A 406 -11.45 10.37 -4.97
C VAL A 406 -11.52 11.82 -5.44
N GLU A 407 -11.82 12.78 -4.56
CA GLU A 407 -12.03 14.18 -4.93
C GLU A 407 -11.03 15.11 -4.24
N LEU A 408 -10.68 14.81 -2.99
CA LEU A 408 -9.74 15.60 -2.21
C LEU A 408 -8.32 15.12 -2.42
N SER A 409 -7.37 16.07 -2.47
CA SER A 409 -5.96 15.77 -2.39
C SER A 409 -5.59 15.23 -1.00
N PRO A 410 -4.37 14.67 -0.81
CA PRO A 410 -3.89 14.26 0.52
C PRO A 410 -3.96 15.37 1.59
N TRP A 411 -4.02 16.64 1.16
CA TRP A 411 -4.10 17.83 2.01
C TRP A 411 -5.54 18.27 2.35
N GLY A 412 -6.55 17.56 1.85
CA GLY A 412 -7.96 17.79 2.19
C GLY A 412 -8.64 18.96 1.47
N TYR A 413 -8.08 19.44 0.36
CA TYR A 413 -8.67 20.43 -0.54
C TYR A 413 -8.30 20.21 -2.00
#